data_AF-A0A1D7ZZG9-F1
#
_entry.id   AF-A0A1D7ZZG9-F1
#
_cell.length_a   1.000
_cell.length_b   1.000
_cell.length_c   1.000
_cell.angle_alpha   90.00
_cell.angle_beta   90.00
_cell.angle_gamma   90.00
#
_symmetry.space_group_name_H-M   'P 1'
#
loop_
_entity.id
_entity.type
_entity.pdbx_description
1 polymer ?
#
loop_
_entity_poly.entity_id
_entity_poly.type
_entity_poly.pdbx_seq_one_letter_code
_entity_poly.pdbx_strand_id
1 'polypeptide(L)'
;MLASLFLLLKWSLQTWTDLKNNVNESLVSRNNGQSAVTKAYRQILTESTTATVTGLMTHKDAVQAAMYRVVDKGLPTTLIDKAGRNWSIEGYTRMVVNTTVNRAFNEVRLQRMKDFDMHLALMSSHPNSRPACAPIQGHVVNLVSPSDPDFDPHYDSIFNHGYGEPSGTQGINCRHILFPYEPGVSENHQPQYDPDEAIKNGKLVQQQRARERAIRDAKKRLRVAEQLGDDQD
;
A
#
# COMPACT_ATOMS: atom_id res chain seq x y z
N MET A 1 31.63 12.10 13.61
CA MET A 1 30.24 12.13 14.15
C MET A 1 29.33 13.14 13.44
N LEU A 2 29.74 14.39 13.20
CA LEU A 2 28.90 15.41 12.54
C LEU A 2 28.50 15.06 11.09
N ALA A 3 29.40 14.48 10.27
CA ALA A 3 29.11 14.09 8.89
C ALA A 3 28.04 12.97 8.80
N SER A 4 28.10 11.98 9.69
CA SER A 4 27.11 10.90 9.77
C SER A 4 25.74 11.40 10.22
N LEU A 5 25.70 12.37 11.14
CA LEU A 5 24.45 13.00 11.58
C LEU A 5 23.83 13.84 10.45
N PHE A 6 24.63 14.56 9.67
CA PHE A 6 24.17 15.30 8.49
C PHE A 6 23.63 14.38 7.39
N LEU A 7 24.25 13.22 7.16
CA LEU A 7 23.75 12.22 6.21
C LEU A 7 22.42 11.63 6.66
N LEU A 8 22.31 11.27 7.95
CA LEU A 8 21.06 10.76 8.54
C LEU A 8 19.94 11.80 8.47
N LEU A 9 20.25 13.09 8.71
CA LEU A 9 19.28 14.17 8.61
C LEU A 9 18.80 14.36 7.17
N LYS A 10 19.73 14.42 6.20
CA LYS A 10 19.39 14.51 4.77
C LYS A 10 18.55 13.33 4.32
N TRP A 11 18.93 12.11 4.72
CA TRP A 11 18.18 10.91 4.39
C TRP A 11 16.78 10.96 5.00
N SER A 12 16.64 11.35 6.27
CA SER A 12 15.33 11.52 6.90
C SER A 12 14.46 12.53 6.16
N LEU A 13 15.00 13.70 5.79
CA LEU A 13 14.30 14.77 5.06
C LEU A 13 13.87 14.32 3.66
N GLN A 14 14.73 13.58 2.96
CA GLN A 14 14.42 12.99 1.67
C GLN A 14 13.27 11.99 1.81
N THR A 15 13.39 11.05 2.75
CA THR A 15 12.33 10.07 3.08
C THR A 15 11.00 10.76 3.39
N TRP A 16 11.02 11.84 4.19
CA TRP A 16 9.81 12.62 4.50
C TRP A 16 9.18 13.26 3.27
N THR A 17 10.00 13.80 2.37
CA THR A 17 9.54 14.44 1.12
C THR A 17 8.95 13.40 0.17
N ASP A 18 9.62 12.27 0.00
CA ASP A 18 9.19 11.18 -0.87
C ASP A 18 7.90 10.55 -0.34
N LEU A 19 7.79 10.34 0.97
CA LEU A 19 6.56 9.87 1.61
C LEU A 19 5.41 10.85 1.38
N LYS A 20 5.63 12.15 1.56
CA LYS A 20 4.60 13.17 1.32
C LYS A 20 4.11 13.17 -0.12
N ASN A 21 5.00 12.97 -1.09
CA ASN A 21 4.65 12.88 -2.51
C ASN A 21 3.95 11.56 -2.86
N ASN A 22 4.24 10.49 -2.11
CA ASN A 22 3.68 9.15 -2.33
C ASN A 22 2.40 8.84 -1.54
N VAL A 23 1.95 9.72 -0.64
CA VAL A 23 0.66 9.56 0.07
C VAL A 23 -0.49 9.89 -0.88
N ASN A 24 -1.34 8.90 -1.15
CA ASN A 24 -2.51 9.09 -2.01
C ASN A 24 -3.60 9.90 -1.28
N GLU A 25 -3.87 11.11 -1.77
CA GLU A 25 -4.89 12.02 -1.25
C GLU A 25 -6.11 12.22 -2.15
N SER A 26 -6.17 11.54 -3.29
CA SER A 26 -7.18 11.78 -4.34
C SER A 26 -8.62 11.67 -3.85
N LEU A 27 -8.89 10.80 -2.87
CA LEU A 27 -10.21 10.66 -2.29
C LEU A 27 -10.54 11.83 -1.35
N VAL A 28 -9.59 12.27 -0.54
CA VAL A 28 -9.78 13.39 0.39
C VAL A 28 -9.93 14.70 -0.37
N SER A 29 -9.06 14.95 -1.35
CA SER A 29 -9.11 16.16 -2.17
C SER A 29 -10.36 16.22 -3.05
N ARG A 30 -10.89 15.09 -3.49
CA ARG A 30 -12.21 15.03 -4.14
C ARG A 30 -13.33 15.51 -3.23
N ASN A 31 -13.33 15.09 -1.97
CA ASN A 31 -14.43 15.39 -1.04
C ASN A 31 -14.32 16.82 -0.47
N ASN A 32 -13.10 17.35 -0.33
CA ASN A 32 -12.85 18.56 0.43
C ASN A 32 -12.08 19.64 -0.34
N GLY A 33 -11.77 19.44 -1.63
CA GLY A 33 -10.88 20.30 -2.40
C GLY A 33 -9.45 20.31 -1.87
N GLN A 34 -8.61 21.23 -2.36
CA GLN A 34 -7.29 21.51 -1.77
C GLN A 34 -7.44 22.45 -0.56
N SER A 35 -8.00 21.93 0.53
CA SER A 35 -8.36 22.68 1.75
C SER A 35 -7.47 22.35 2.95
N ALA A 36 -7.70 23.05 4.06
CA ALA A 36 -7.10 22.72 5.35
C ALA A 36 -7.39 21.28 5.79
N VAL A 37 -8.58 20.74 5.46
CA VAL A 37 -8.96 19.35 5.72
C VAL A 37 -8.04 18.39 4.96
N THR A 38 -7.80 18.63 3.67
CA THR A 38 -6.91 17.81 2.85
C THR A 38 -5.47 17.85 3.37
N LYS A 39 -4.98 19.02 3.78
CA LYS A 39 -3.65 19.15 4.40
C LYS A 39 -3.55 18.39 5.73
N ALA A 40 -4.58 18.45 6.57
CA ALA A 40 -4.63 17.75 7.85
C ALA A 40 -4.62 16.22 7.64
N TYR A 41 -5.40 15.72 6.69
CA TYR A 41 -5.38 14.31 6.30
C TYR A 41 -4.02 13.87 5.79
N ARG A 42 -3.44 14.62 4.84
CA ARG A 42 -2.12 14.34 4.30
C ARG A 42 -1.09 14.23 5.42
N GLN A 43 -1.07 15.20 6.33
CA GLN A 43 -0.17 15.20 7.47
C GLN A 43 -0.34 13.93 8.34
N ILE A 44 -1.58 13.62 8.75
CA ILE A 44 -1.86 12.44 9.60
C ILE A 44 -1.40 11.14 8.92
N LEU A 45 -1.68 11.00 7.62
CA LEU A 45 -1.35 9.81 6.84
C LEU A 45 0.17 9.69 6.64
N THR A 46 0.85 10.80 6.35
CA THR A 46 2.32 10.84 6.25
C THR A 46 2.96 10.46 7.58
N GLU A 47 2.58 11.08 8.70
CA GLU A 47 3.10 10.76 10.04
C GLU A 47 2.94 9.28 10.38
N SER A 48 1.78 8.70 10.07
CA SER A 48 1.48 7.30 10.37
C SER A 48 2.29 6.34 9.49
N THR A 49 2.48 6.72 8.23
CA THR A 49 3.35 5.98 7.31
C THR A 49 4.80 6.03 7.77
N THR A 50 5.31 7.21 8.13
CA THR A 50 6.67 7.38 8.67
C THR A 50 6.86 6.51 9.91
N ALA A 51 5.94 6.58 10.88
CA ALA A 51 6.03 5.78 12.11
C ALA A 51 6.09 4.27 11.84
N THR A 52 5.40 3.81 10.79
CA THR A 52 5.46 2.39 10.38
C THR A 52 6.79 2.06 9.71
N VAL A 53 7.26 2.89 8.77
CA VAL A 53 8.51 2.65 8.02
C VAL A 53 9.73 2.70 8.94
N THR A 54 9.74 3.58 9.95
CA THR A 54 10.85 3.69 10.91
C THR A 54 10.79 2.64 12.02
N GLY A 55 9.74 1.83 12.09
CA GLY A 55 9.53 0.86 13.16
C GLY A 55 9.16 1.48 14.51
N LEU A 56 8.86 2.79 14.56
CA LEU A 56 8.39 3.46 15.78
C LEU A 56 7.04 2.89 16.26
N MET A 57 6.20 2.47 15.32
CA MET A 57 4.91 1.85 15.60
C MET A 57 4.70 0.63 14.72
N THR A 58 3.94 -0.34 15.24
CA THR A 58 3.40 -1.38 14.36
C THR A 58 2.43 -0.76 13.38
N HIS A 59 2.27 -1.37 12.20
CA HIS A 59 1.31 -0.89 11.20
C HIS A 59 -0.12 -0.76 11.77
N LYS A 60 -0.52 -1.70 12.65
CA LYS A 60 -1.85 -1.67 13.29
C LYS A 60 -2.00 -0.44 14.17
N ASP A 61 -1.02 -0.16 15.01
CA ASP A 61 -1.06 0.96 15.94
C ASP A 61 -0.97 2.29 15.20
N ALA A 62 -0.17 2.37 14.14
CA ALA A 62 -0.07 3.55 13.28
C ALA A 62 -1.43 3.89 12.63
N VAL A 63 -2.12 2.90 12.07
CA VAL A 63 -3.48 3.09 11.51
C VAL A 63 -4.47 3.52 12.58
N GLN A 64 -4.43 2.90 13.76
CA GLN A 64 -5.33 3.24 14.86
C GLN A 64 -5.09 4.67 15.38
N ALA A 65 -3.83 5.05 15.60
CA ALA A 65 -3.47 6.40 16.02
C ALA A 65 -3.86 7.44 14.97
N ALA A 66 -3.70 7.13 13.67
CA ALA A 66 -4.17 7.99 12.58
C ALA A 66 -5.67 8.25 12.68
N MET A 67 -6.46 7.20 12.93
CA MET A 67 -7.91 7.31 13.05
C MET A 67 -8.33 8.16 14.25
N TYR A 68 -7.70 8.00 15.41
CA TYR A 68 -7.99 8.87 16.55
C TYR A 68 -7.68 10.34 16.23
N ARG A 69 -6.53 10.63 15.62
CA ARG A 69 -6.19 12.00 15.20
C ARG A 69 -7.19 12.60 14.21
N VAL A 70 -7.79 11.80 13.33
CA VAL A 70 -8.86 12.26 12.43
C VAL A 70 -10.10 12.66 13.24
N VAL A 71 -10.54 11.79 14.15
CA VAL A 71 -11.74 12.00 14.97
C VAL A 71 -11.56 13.19 15.90
N ASP A 72 -10.44 13.27 16.61
CA ASP A 72 -10.14 14.34 17.56
C ASP A 72 -10.08 15.72 16.90
N LYS A 73 -9.67 15.77 15.62
CA LYS A 73 -9.64 16.99 14.81
C LYS A 73 -10.99 17.31 14.14
N GLY A 74 -12.03 16.50 14.37
CA GLY A 74 -13.35 16.68 13.75
C GLY A 74 -13.35 16.56 12.22
N LEU A 75 -12.39 15.82 11.65
CA LEU A 75 -12.30 15.67 10.20
C LEU A 75 -13.42 14.74 9.68
N PRO A 76 -13.92 14.94 8.44
CA PRO A 76 -15.01 14.12 7.88
C PRO A 76 -14.70 12.63 7.85
N THR A 77 -15.44 11.81 8.60
CA THR A 77 -15.15 10.37 8.77
C THR A 77 -15.72 9.47 7.66
N THR A 78 -16.49 10.06 6.74
CA THR A 78 -17.03 9.40 5.55
C THR A 78 -16.55 10.15 4.31
N LEU A 79 -16.05 9.40 3.32
CA LEU A 79 -15.58 9.91 2.05
C LEU A 79 -16.36 9.25 0.91
N ILE A 80 -16.61 9.96 -0.18
CA ILE A 80 -17.33 9.45 -1.34
C ILE A 80 -16.37 9.36 -2.53
N ASP A 81 -16.34 8.21 -3.19
CA ASP A 81 -15.52 8.03 -4.39
C ASP A 81 -16.21 8.52 -5.67
N LYS A 82 -15.49 8.46 -6.79
CA LYS A 82 -16.01 8.89 -8.10
C LYS A 82 -17.25 8.11 -8.58
N ALA A 83 -17.50 6.93 -8.03
CA ALA A 83 -18.63 6.08 -8.37
C ALA A 83 -19.78 6.22 -7.34
N GLY A 84 -19.71 7.20 -6.44
CA GLY A 84 -20.73 7.44 -5.41
C GLY A 84 -20.68 6.46 -4.25
N ARG A 85 -19.63 5.64 -4.13
CA ARG A 85 -19.52 4.67 -3.03
C ARG A 85 -18.98 5.34 -1.79
N ASN A 86 -19.56 5.00 -0.63
CA ASN A 86 -19.10 5.45 0.66
C ASN A 86 -17.84 4.67 1.10
N TRP A 87 -16.85 5.41 1.56
CA TRP A 87 -15.62 4.93 2.16
C TRP A 87 -15.60 5.37 3.61
N SER A 88 -15.51 4.40 4.52
CA SER A 88 -15.15 4.67 5.91
C SER A 88 -13.74 5.24 5.97
N ILE A 89 -13.49 6.19 6.88
CA ILE A 89 -12.13 6.68 7.08
C ILE A 89 -11.14 5.57 7.48
N GLU A 90 -11.58 4.59 8.28
CA GLU A 90 -10.74 3.42 8.61
C GLU A 90 -10.24 2.71 7.34
N GLY A 91 -11.17 2.35 6.45
CA GLY A 91 -10.86 1.63 5.22
C GLY A 91 -9.93 2.42 4.31
N TYR A 92 -10.14 3.74 4.22
CA TYR A 92 -9.28 4.62 3.44
C TYR A 92 -7.89 4.78 4.07
N THR A 93 -7.80 5.15 5.35
CA THR A 93 -6.54 5.30 6.08
C THR A 93 -5.72 4.02 6.02
N ARG A 94 -6.34 2.86 6.27
CA ARG A 94 -5.67 1.56 6.17
C ARG A 94 -5.15 1.30 4.77
N MET A 95 -5.92 1.62 3.72
CA MET A 95 -5.48 1.44 2.33
C MET A 95 -4.28 2.33 2.00
N VAL A 96 -4.33 3.61 2.38
CA VAL A 96 -3.26 4.56 2.10
C VAL A 96 -1.99 4.16 2.84
N VAL A 97 -2.05 3.93 4.15
CA VAL A 97 -0.89 3.55 4.96
C VAL A 97 -0.26 2.26 4.42
N ASN A 98 -1.04 1.18 4.19
CA ASN A 98 -0.49 -0.06 3.63
C ASN A 98 0.21 0.16 2.28
N THR A 99 -0.44 0.92 1.39
CA THR A 99 0.09 1.16 0.05
C THR A 99 1.36 1.99 0.09
N THR A 100 1.38 3.08 0.87
CA THR A 100 2.54 3.96 0.95
C THR A 100 3.71 3.30 1.68
N VAL A 101 3.45 2.52 2.73
CA VAL A 101 4.49 1.72 3.41
C VAL A 101 5.12 0.70 2.45
N ASN A 102 4.31 -0.09 1.74
CA ASN A 102 4.84 -1.07 0.77
C ASN A 102 5.61 -0.40 -0.36
N ARG A 103 5.11 0.72 -0.89
CA ARG A 103 5.83 1.51 -1.90
C ARG A 103 7.16 2.01 -1.40
N ALA A 104 7.22 2.58 -0.19
CA ALA A 104 8.47 3.08 0.39
C ALA A 104 9.52 1.97 0.54
N PHE A 105 9.13 0.79 1.05
CA PHE A 105 10.05 -0.35 1.15
C PHE A 105 10.52 -0.85 -0.21
N ASN A 106 9.63 -0.91 -1.20
CA ASN A 106 10.00 -1.35 -2.54
C ASN A 106 10.87 -0.33 -3.26
N GLU A 107 10.61 0.98 -3.12
CA GLU A 107 11.42 2.05 -3.68
C GLU A 107 12.86 2.01 -3.14
N VAL A 108 13.04 1.86 -1.83
CA VAL A 108 14.38 1.69 -1.24
C VAL A 108 15.07 0.46 -1.82
N ARG A 109 14.36 -0.65 -1.99
CA ARG A 109 14.95 -1.87 -2.56
C ARG A 109 15.34 -1.69 -4.03
N LEU A 110 14.45 -1.14 -4.85
CA LEU A 110 14.71 -0.88 -6.27
C LEU A 110 15.86 0.10 -6.45
N GLN A 111 15.95 1.13 -5.61
CA GLN A 111 17.08 2.06 -5.63
C GLN A 111 18.39 1.35 -5.29
N ARG A 112 18.40 0.46 -4.29
CA ARG A 112 19.59 -0.34 -3.96
C ARG A 112 19.98 -1.27 -5.10
N MET A 113 19.00 -1.92 -5.73
CA MET A 113 19.28 -2.75 -6.90
C MET A 113 19.91 -1.95 -8.03
N LYS A 114 19.40 -0.75 -8.30
CA LYS A 114 19.98 0.18 -9.27
C LYS A 114 21.41 0.61 -8.90
N ASP A 115 21.71 0.85 -7.62
CA ASP A 115 23.07 1.19 -7.16
C ASP A 115 24.09 0.06 -7.47
N PHE A 116 23.61 -1.19 -7.65
CA PHE A 116 24.40 -2.39 -7.95
C PHE A 116 24.18 -2.93 -9.37
N ASP A 117 23.58 -2.15 -10.27
CA ASP A 117 23.32 -2.56 -11.66
C ASP A 117 22.49 -3.86 -11.79
N MET A 118 21.53 -4.03 -10.87
CA MET A 118 20.63 -5.19 -10.85
C MET A 118 19.27 -4.84 -11.46
N HIS A 119 18.91 -5.50 -12.55
CA HIS A 119 17.68 -5.23 -13.32
C HIS A 119 16.60 -6.33 -13.18
N LEU A 120 16.92 -7.43 -12.51
CA LEU A 120 16.03 -8.57 -12.33
C LEU A 120 15.61 -8.75 -10.89
N ALA A 121 14.34 -9.10 -10.69
CA ALA A 121 13.82 -9.45 -9.37
C ALA A 121 12.98 -10.73 -9.40
N LEU A 122 13.08 -11.54 -8.36
CA LEU A 122 12.13 -12.62 -8.08
C LEU A 122 10.92 -12.04 -7.36
N MET A 123 9.73 -12.15 -7.95
CA MET A 123 8.50 -11.67 -7.34
C MET A 123 7.92 -12.70 -6.36
N SER A 124 7.61 -12.29 -5.13
CA SER A 124 7.00 -13.16 -4.13
C SER A 124 5.67 -13.76 -4.61
N SER A 125 5.28 -14.94 -4.16
CA SER A 125 4.00 -15.56 -4.55
C SER A 125 2.92 -15.53 -3.47
N HIS A 126 1.67 -15.31 -3.88
CA HIS A 126 0.50 -15.29 -2.98
C HIS A 126 -0.69 -16.05 -3.60
N PRO A 127 -1.49 -16.78 -2.79
CA PRO A 127 -2.60 -17.60 -3.28
C PRO A 127 -3.82 -16.79 -3.76
N ASN A 128 -3.83 -15.47 -3.62
CA ASN A 128 -4.99 -14.60 -3.89
C ASN A 128 -4.63 -13.29 -4.62
N SER A 129 -3.77 -13.43 -5.63
CA SER A 129 -3.23 -12.32 -6.42
C SER A 129 -4.25 -11.71 -7.39
N ARG A 130 -4.04 -10.44 -7.73
CA ARG A 130 -4.88 -9.73 -8.72
C ARG A 130 -4.52 -10.17 -10.15
N PRO A 131 -5.39 -9.90 -11.14
CA PRO A 131 -5.12 -10.24 -12.55
C PRO A 131 -3.75 -9.77 -13.06
N ALA A 132 -3.35 -8.54 -12.72
CA ALA A 132 -2.06 -8.00 -13.14
C ALA A 132 -0.83 -8.63 -12.45
N CYS A 133 -0.99 -9.34 -11.32
CA CYS A 133 0.15 -9.94 -10.62
C CYS A 133 0.19 -11.46 -10.75
N ALA A 134 -0.98 -12.09 -10.94
CA ALA A 134 -1.11 -13.54 -10.90
C ALA A 134 -0.25 -14.27 -11.95
N PRO A 135 -0.05 -13.75 -13.18
CA PRO A 135 0.80 -14.42 -14.18
C PRO A 135 2.30 -14.34 -13.88
N ILE A 136 2.75 -13.31 -13.16
CA ILE A 136 4.19 -13.02 -12.96
C ILE A 136 4.70 -13.30 -11.54
N GLN A 137 3.81 -13.46 -10.57
CA GLN A 137 4.22 -13.85 -9.23
C GLN A 137 4.96 -15.19 -9.27
N GLY A 138 5.96 -15.35 -8.40
CA GLY A 138 6.76 -16.57 -8.33
C GLY A 138 7.79 -16.72 -9.44
N HIS A 139 7.84 -15.77 -10.36
CA HIS A 139 8.79 -15.74 -11.46
C HIS A 139 9.79 -14.60 -11.29
N VAL A 140 10.91 -14.75 -11.99
CA VAL A 140 11.87 -13.68 -12.21
C VAL A 140 11.27 -12.71 -13.22
N VAL A 141 11.36 -11.41 -12.93
CA VAL A 141 10.80 -10.34 -13.75
C VAL A 141 11.85 -9.25 -13.99
N ASN A 142 11.79 -8.65 -15.18
CA ASN A 142 12.51 -7.42 -15.49
C ASN A 142 11.89 -6.24 -14.74
N LEU A 143 12.76 -5.45 -14.12
CA LEU A 143 12.44 -4.17 -13.46
C LEU A 143 12.54 -2.97 -14.41
N VAL A 144 12.95 -3.21 -15.66
CA VAL A 144 13.05 -2.23 -16.74
C VAL A 144 12.03 -2.54 -17.85
N SER A 145 11.73 -1.57 -18.70
CA SER A 145 10.79 -1.78 -19.82
C SER A 145 11.45 -2.60 -20.94
N PRO A 146 10.66 -3.27 -21.81
CA PRO A 146 11.21 -4.03 -22.95
C PRO A 146 12.05 -3.21 -23.95
N SER A 147 11.96 -1.89 -23.90
CA SER A 147 12.74 -0.96 -24.72
C SER A 147 14.08 -0.56 -24.11
N ASP A 148 14.34 -0.96 -22.88
CA ASP A 148 15.53 -0.58 -22.12
C ASP A 148 16.73 -1.45 -22.56
N PRO A 149 17.94 -0.89 -22.73
CA PRO A 149 19.14 -1.66 -23.06
C PRO A 149 19.45 -2.80 -22.07
N ASP A 150 19.06 -2.64 -20.80
CA ASP A 150 19.34 -3.61 -19.73
C ASP A 150 18.24 -4.69 -19.61
N PHE A 151 17.31 -4.74 -20.57
CA PHE A 151 16.23 -5.73 -20.62
C PHE A 151 16.76 -7.12 -20.98
N ASP A 152 16.47 -8.11 -20.13
CA ASP A 152 16.76 -9.52 -20.42
C ASP A 152 15.54 -10.18 -21.11
N PRO A 153 15.66 -10.65 -22.36
CA PRO A 153 14.55 -11.26 -23.10
C PRO A 153 14.05 -12.60 -22.54
N HIS A 154 14.75 -13.22 -21.58
CA HIS A 154 14.30 -14.46 -20.94
C HIS A 154 13.17 -14.25 -19.94
N TYR A 155 12.97 -13.02 -19.45
CA TYR A 155 12.02 -12.72 -18.38
C TYR A 155 11.00 -11.67 -18.81
N ASP A 156 9.76 -11.79 -18.34
CA ASP A 156 8.74 -10.78 -18.59
C ASP A 156 9.01 -9.50 -17.76
N SER A 157 8.54 -8.35 -18.24
CA SER A 157 8.71 -7.06 -17.57
C SER A 157 7.51 -6.70 -16.71
N ILE A 158 7.75 -6.17 -15.51
CA ILE A 158 6.67 -5.64 -14.66
C ILE A 158 5.86 -4.53 -15.35
N PHE A 159 6.45 -3.83 -16.33
CA PHE A 159 5.76 -2.80 -17.10
C PHE A 159 4.66 -3.36 -18.01
N ASN A 160 4.81 -4.58 -18.50
CA ASN A 160 3.75 -5.29 -19.24
C ASN A 160 2.53 -5.60 -18.36
N HIS A 161 2.70 -5.50 -17.03
CA HIS A 161 1.70 -5.76 -16.00
C HIS A 161 1.22 -4.49 -15.30
N GLY A 162 1.33 -3.34 -15.98
CA GLY A 162 0.80 -2.07 -15.51
C GLY A 162 1.54 -1.48 -14.32
N TYR A 163 2.84 -1.79 -14.15
CA TYR A 163 3.65 -1.11 -13.14
C TYR A 163 3.53 0.41 -13.27
N GLY A 164 3.32 1.09 -12.13
CA GLY A 164 3.00 2.53 -12.09
C GLY A 164 1.50 2.84 -12.02
N GLU A 165 0.63 1.92 -12.45
CA GLU A 165 -0.82 2.11 -12.39
C GLU A 165 -1.42 1.61 -11.06
N PRO A 166 -2.49 2.26 -10.54
CA PRO A 166 -3.16 1.84 -9.31
C PRO A 166 -3.62 0.37 -9.30
N SER A 167 -4.08 -0.14 -10.45
CA SER A 167 -4.56 -1.51 -10.63
C SER A 167 -3.47 -2.50 -11.05
N GLY A 168 -2.31 -2.04 -11.49
CA GLY A 168 -1.23 -2.90 -11.98
C GLY A 168 -0.42 -3.55 -10.86
N THR A 169 0.67 -4.20 -11.26
CA THR A 169 1.66 -4.75 -10.33
C THR A 169 2.31 -3.65 -9.50
N GLN A 170 2.62 -3.96 -8.23
CA GLN A 170 3.09 -2.98 -7.25
C GLN A 170 2.15 -1.77 -7.02
N GLY A 171 0.89 -1.86 -7.47
CA GLY A 171 -0.13 -0.84 -7.29
C GLY A 171 -0.78 -0.82 -5.89
N ILE A 172 -1.93 -0.14 -5.77
CA ILE A 172 -2.64 0.06 -4.50
C ILE A 172 -2.96 -1.28 -3.83
N ASN A 173 -2.66 -1.44 -2.54
CA ASN A 173 -2.85 -2.70 -1.79
C ASN A 173 -2.13 -3.92 -2.38
N CYS A 174 -1.16 -3.74 -3.29
CA CYS A 174 -0.27 -4.84 -3.65
C CYS A 174 0.58 -5.23 -2.44
N ARG A 175 0.82 -6.53 -2.27
CA ARG A 175 1.62 -7.10 -1.17
C ARG A 175 2.83 -7.88 -1.69
N HIS A 176 3.09 -7.79 -2.99
CA HIS A 176 4.19 -8.49 -3.60
C HIS A 176 5.50 -7.80 -3.26
N ILE A 177 6.45 -8.60 -2.81
CA ILE A 177 7.83 -8.20 -2.57
C ILE A 177 8.62 -8.59 -3.82
N LEU A 178 9.46 -7.68 -4.29
CA LEU A 178 10.44 -7.96 -5.34
C LEU A 178 11.76 -8.26 -4.64
N PHE A 179 12.31 -9.46 -4.78
CA PHE A 179 13.62 -9.81 -4.22
C PHE A 179 14.68 -9.62 -5.30
N PRO A 180 15.85 -9.03 -5.01
CA PRO A 180 16.92 -8.95 -6.01
C PRO A 180 17.27 -10.35 -6.52
N TYR A 181 17.48 -10.47 -7.83
CA TYR A 181 17.77 -11.75 -8.46
C TYR A 181 18.97 -11.62 -9.38
N GLU A 182 19.95 -12.51 -9.18
CA GLU A 182 21.15 -12.61 -10.00
C GLU A 182 21.16 -13.99 -10.70
N PRO A 183 21.08 -14.05 -12.04
CA PRO A 183 21.11 -15.31 -12.77
C PRO A 183 22.33 -16.17 -12.42
N GLY A 184 22.11 -17.45 -12.14
CA GLY A 184 23.17 -18.40 -11.77
C GLY A 184 23.67 -18.30 -10.33
N VAL A 185 23.25 -17.29 -9.56
CA VAL A 185 23.58 -17.15 -8.12
C VAL A 185 22.34 -17.30 -7.25
N SER A 186 21.22 -16.72 -7.66
CA SER A 186 19.97 -16.77 -6.91
C SER A 186 19.17 -18.04 -7.20
N GLU A 187 18.57 -18.61 -6.17
CA GLU A 187 17.63 -19.74 -6.28
C GLU A 187 16.19 -19.28 -6.04
N ASN A 188 15.26 -19.85 -6.82
CA ASN A 188 13.84 -19.57 -6.67
C ASN A 188 13.15 -20.62 -5.81
N HIS A 189 12.75 -20.24 -4.60
CA HIS A 189 11.95 -21.06 -3.69
C HIS A 189 10.50 -20.56 -3.51
N GLN A 190 10.02 -19.68 -4.39
CA GLN A 190 8.65 -19.19 -4.30
C GLN A 190 7.66 -20.31 -4.62
N PRO A 191 6.58 -20.45 -3.83
CA PRO A 191 5.50 -21.36 -4.19
C PRO A 191 4.90 -20.91 -5.52
N GLN A 192 4.52 -21.87 -6.36
CA GLN A 192 3.83 -21.58 -7.62
C GLN A 192 2.33 -21.76 -7.42
N TYR A 193 1.55 -20.80 -7.92
CA TYR A 193 0.10 -20.84 -7.90
C TYR A 193 -0.42 -20.73 -9.32
N ASP A 194 -1.46 -21.49 -9.64
CA ASP A 194 -2.19 -21.29 -10.88
C ASP A 194 -2.74 -19.85 -10.95
N PRO A 195 -2.48 -19.09 -12.03
CA PRO A 195 -2.91 -17.70 -12.11
C PRO A 195 -4.44 -17.53 -12.03
N ASP A 196 -5.21 -18.41 -12.67
CA ASP A 196 -6.67 -18.33 -12.69
C ASP A 196 -7.26 -18.64 -11.31
N GLU A 197 -6.70 -19.62 -10.61
CA GLU A 197 -7.05 -19.94 -9.23
C GLU A 197 -6.71 -18.77 -8.31
N ALA A 198 -5.53 -18.17 -8.43
CA ALA A 198 -5.12 -17.02 -7.61
C ALA A 198 -6.07 -15.83 -7.80
N ILE A 199 -6.47 -15.55 -9.04
CA ILE A 199 -7.45 -14.50 -9.37
C ILE A 199 -8.82 -14.82 -8.76
N LYS A 200 -9.28 -16.07 -8.87
CA LYS A 200 -10.55 -16.53 -8.29
C LYS A 200 -10.54 -16.39 -6.77
N ASN A 201 -9.47 -16.81 -6.12
CA ASN A 201 -9.26 -16.68 -4.68
C ASN A 201 -9.23 -15.20 -4.26
N GLY A 202 -8.58 -14.35 -5.06
CA GLY A 202 -8.63 -12.90 -4.90
C GLY A 202 -10.06 -12.36 -4.84
N LYS A 203 -10.93 -12.78 -5.76
CA LYS A 203 -12.36 -12.38 -5.77
C LYS A 203 -13.10 -12.86 -4.52
N LEU A 204 -12.88 -14.12 -4.09
CA LEU A 204 -13.49 -14.68 -2.88
C LEU A 204 -13.09 -13.91 -1.62
N VAL A 205 -11.80 -13.59 -1.46
CA VAL A 205 -11.29 -12.81 -0.34
C VAL A 205 -11.88 -11.39 -0.32
N GLN A 206 -12.09 -10.78 -1.49
CA GLN A 206 -12.75 -9.47 -1.55
C GLN A 206 -14.22 -9.53 -1.11
N GLN A 207 -14.94 -10.59 -1.48
CA GLN A 207 -16.31 -10.83 -1.00
C GLN A 207 -16.35 -11.07 0.51
N GLN A 208 -15.44 -11.88 1.05
CA GLN A 208 -15.30 -12.11 2.48
C GLN A 208 -15.08 -10.77 3.22
N ARG A 209 -14.13 -9.96 2.77
CA ARG A 209 -13.85 -8.63 3.36
C ARG A 209 -15.05 -7.70 3.30
N ALA A 210 -15.88 -7.79 2.26
CA ALA A 210 -17.11 -7.02 2.18
C ALA A 210 -18.12 -7.45 3.26
N ARG A 211 -18.29 -8.75 3.49
CA ARG A 211 -19.14 -9.28 4.56
C ARG A 211 -18.60 -8.89 5.94
N GLU A 212 -17.29 -8.99 6.17
CA GLU A 212 -16.66 -8.57 7.42
C GLU A 212 -16.87 -7.08 7.72
N ARG A 213 -16.84 -6.21 6.70
CA ARG A 213 -17.17 -4.79 6.84
C ARG A 213 -18.63 -4.60 7.25
N ALA A 214 -19.56 -5.29 6.58
CA ALA A 214 -20.98 -5.22 6.89
C ALA A 214 -21.28 -5.68 8.34
N ILE A 215 -20.64 -6.78 8.77
CA ILE A 215 -20.77 -7.29 10.15
C ILE A 215 -20.24 -6.27 11.16
N ARG A 216 -19.09 -5.65 10.90
CA ARG A 216 -18.54 -4.61 11.80
C ARG A 216 -19.46 -3.39 11.89
N ASP A 217 -20.04 -2.96 10.77
CA ASP A 217 -20.98 -1.85 10.75
C ASP A 217 -22.27 -2.17 11.51
N ALA A 218 -22.84 -3.36 11.30
CA ALA A 218 -24.00 -3.84 12.05
C ALA A 218 -23.73 -3.90 13.57
N LYS A 219 -22.58 -4.44 13.98
CA LYS A 219 -22.15 -4.46 15.38
C LYS A 219 -21.97 -3.05 15.96
N LYS A 220 -21.50 -2.09 15.17
CA LYS A 220 -21.38 -0.69 15.61
C LYS A 220 -22.76 -0.07 15.85
N ARG A 221 -23.71 -0.27 14.92
CA ARG A 221 -25.09 0.23 15.06
C ARG A 221 -25.81 -0.39 16.25
N LEU A 222 -25.63 -1.71 16.46
CA LEU A 222 -26.20 -2.40 17.62
C LEU A 222 -25.72 -1.79 18.93
N ARG A 223 -24.39 -1.61 19.11
CA ARG A 223 -23.85 -0.98 20.33
C ARG A 223 -24.39 0.42 20.58
N VAL A 224 -24.57 1.22 19.52
CA VAL A 224 -25.15 2.57 19.65
C VAL A 224 -26.62 2.47 20.04
N ALA A 225 -27.39 1.54 19.46
CA ALA A 225 -28.79 1.32 19.82
C ALA A 225 -28.94 0.84 21.27
N GLU A 226 -28.06 -0.06 21.74
CA GLU A 226 -28.00 -0.51 23.13
C GLU A 226 -27.73 0.67 24.07
N GLN A 227 -26.72 1.50 23.78
CA GLN A 227 -26.43 2.70 24.59
C GLN A 227 -27.58 3.70 24.64
N LEU A 228 -28.25 3.95 23.51
CA LEU A 228 -29.40 4.86 23.45
C LEU A 228 -30.66 4.27 24.09
N GLY A 229 -30.75 2.93 24.18
CA GLY A 229 -31.84 2.21 24.85
C GLY A 229 -31.64 2.12 26.36
N ASP A 230 -30.39 2.02 26.83
CA ASP A 230 -30.02 2.09 28.26
C ASP A 230 -30.14 3.52 28.84
N ASP A 231 -30.23 4.54 27.99
CA ASP A 231 -30.45 5.95 28.39
C ASP A 231 -31.95 6.32 28.48
N GLN A 232 -32.89 5.39 28.21
CA GLN A 232 -34.34 5.64 28.23
C GLN A 232 -35.12 4.99 29.40
N ASP A 233 -34.43 4.45 30.40
CA ASP A 233 -35.01 3.96 31.67
C ASP A 233 -34.50 4.78 32.88
#